data_AF-L8ILA0-F1
#
_entry.id   AF-L8ILA0-F1
#
_cell.length_a   1.000
_cell.length_b   1.000
_cell.length_c   1.000
_cell.angle_alpha   90.00
_cell.angle_beta   90.00
_cell.angle_gamma   90.00
#
_symmetry.space_group_name_H-M   'P 1'
#
loop_
_entity.id
_entity.type
_entity.pdbx_description
1 polymer ?
#
loop_
_entity_poly.entity_id
_entity_poly.type
_entity_poly.pdbx_seq_one_letter_code
_entity_poly.pdbx_strand_id
1 'polypeptide(L)'
;MLNKVLRDNQEYFPVVFNQASQCLQLVFGVEVKEVDPREHIYIMVPILGLTCNAMLNSGQSIPKAGLLVLVLNLIMRNGDRAPEEKVWGAL
;
A
#
# COMPACT_ATOMS: atom_id res chain seq x y z
N MET A 1 -0.52 7.82 -16.40
CA MET A 1 -1.29 8.58 -15.38
C MET A 1 -1.46 10.05 -15.74
N LEU A 2 -0.40 10.75 -16.16
CA LEU A 2 -0.40 12.17 -16.53
C LEU A 2 -1.65 12.62 -17.32
N ASN A 3 -1.85 12.12 -18.54
CA ASN A 3 -2.96 12.58 -19.39
C ASN A 3 -4.35 12.13 -18.93
N LYS A 4 -4.47 11.00 -18.21
CA LYS A 4 -5.78 10.45 -17.81
C LYS A 4 -6.30 11.03 -16.49
N VAL A 5 -5.39 11.19 -15.52
CA VAL A 5 -5.72 11.59 -14.14
C VAL A 5 -5.46 13.08 -13.92
N LEU A 6 -4.27 13.57 -14.30
CA LEU A 6 -3.87 14.96 -14.02
C LEU A 6 -4.30 15.94 -15.11
N ARG A 7 -4.38 15.48 -16.37
CA ARG A 7 -4.80 16.27 -17.53
C ARG A 7 -3.96 17.54 -17.66
N ASP A 8 -4.50 18.69 -17.29
CA ASP A 8 -3.85 20.00 -17.37
C ASP A 8 -2.98 20.32 -16.14
N ASN A 9 -3.09 19.53 -15.06
CA ASN A 9 -2.37 19.73 -13.79
C ASN A 9 -1.09 18.89 -13.69
N GLN A 10 -0.37 18.74 -14.81
CA GLN A 10 0.77 17.82 -14.91
C GLN A 10 1.96 18.25 -14.04
N GLU A 11 2.06 19.54 -13.73
CA GLU A 11 3.09 20.12 -12.86
C GLU A 11 3.03 19.56 -11.43
N TYR A 12 1.86 19.10 -10.98
CA TYR A 12 1.69 18.47 -9.66
C TYR A 12 1.93 16.96 -9.67
N PHE A 13 2.32 16.38 -10.81
CA PHE A 13 2.53 14.93 -10.92
C PHE A 13 3.44 14.35 -9.84
N PRO A 14 4.62 14.91 -9.55
CA PRO A 14 5.50 14.32 -8.54
C PRO A 14 4.85 14.25 -7.16
N VAL A 15 4.09 15.29 -6.78
CA VAL A 15 3.43 15.37 -5.47
C VAL A 15 2.25 14.40 -5.40
N VAL A 16 1.37 14.42 -6.41
CA VAL A 16 0.19 13.55 -6.47
C VAL A 16 0.60 12.08 -6.57
N PHE A 17 1.61 11.78 -7.38
CA PHE A 17 2.11 10.42 -7.55
C PHE A 17 2.71 9.88 -6.25
N ASN A 18 3.52 10.69 -5.55
CA ASN A 18 4.10 10.31 -4.28
C ASN A 18 3.01 10.05 -3.22
N GLN A 19 2.04 10.96 -3.10
CA GLN A 19 0.93 10.80 -2.15
C GLN A 19 0.09 9.55 -2.46
N ALA A 20 -0.23 9.32 -3.73
CA ALA A 20 -0.97 8.14 -4.16
C ALA A 20 -0.19 6.84 -3.87
N SER A 21 1.12 6.84 -4.11
CA SER A 21 1.99 5.69 -3.83
C SER A 21 2.07 5.38 -2.34
N GLN A 22 2.18 6.41 -1.48
CA GLN A 22 2.13 6.26 -0.03
C GLN A 22 0.78 5.71 0.44
N CYS A 23 -0.34 6.21 -0.11
CA CYS A 23 -1.66 5.68 0.19
C CYS A 23 -1.80 4.21 -0.22
N LEU A 24 -1.34 3.83 -1.42
CA LEU A 24 -1.31 2.43 -1.87
C LEU A 24 -0.51 1.54 -0.90
N GLN A 25 0.62 2.03 -0.40
CA GLN A 25 1.46 1.27 0.52
C GLN A 25 0.81 1.10 1.90
N LEU A 26 0.36 2.20 2.51
CA LEU A 26 -0.13 2.19 3.90
C LEU A 26 -1.54 1.62 4.04
N VAL A 27 -2.44 1.99 3.14
CA VAL A 27 -3.85 1.60 3.22
C VAL A 27 -4.08 0.26 2.55
N PHE A 28 -3.50 0.07 1.37
CA PHE A 28 -3.76 -1.10 0.53
C PHE A 28 -2.67 -2.18 0.63
N GLY A 29 -1.54 -1.90 1.28
CA GLY A 29 -0.42 -2.85 1.36
C GLY A 29 0.19 -3.16 -0.01
N VAL A 30 0.17 -2.19 -0.92
CA VAL A 30 0.67 -2.33 -2.30
C VAL A 30 1.77 -1.31 -2.54
N GLU A 31 2.92 -1.78 -3.01
CA GLU A 31 4.05 -0.96 -3.39
C GLU A 31 4.05 -0.73 -4.91
N VAL A 32 4.34 0.50 -5.33
CA VAL A 32 4.55 0.84 -6.75
C VAL A 32 6.04 0.74 -7.04
N LYS A 33 6.43 -0.12 -7.97
CA LYS A 33 7.83 -0.31 -8.39
C LYS A 33 8.03 0.05 -9.84
N GLU A 34 9.06 0.84 -10.13
CA GLU A 34 9.49 1.11 -11.49
C GLU A 34 10.26 -0.09 -12.04
N VAL A 35 9.85 -0.57 -13.22
CA VAL A 35 10.48 -1.71 -13.91
C VAL A 35 11.23 -1.25 -15.16
N ASP A 36 10.85 -0.11 -15.72
CA ASP A 36 11.56 0.53 -16.82
C ASP A 36 11.62 2.04 -16.58
N PRO A 37 12.78 2.56 -16.13
CA PRO A 37 12.97 3.99 -15.92
C PRO A 37 13.02 4.82 -17.21
N ARG A 38 13.26 4.20 -18.37
CA ARG A 38 13.32 4.93 -19.66
C ARG A 38 11.93 5.30 -20.13
N GLU A 39 11.02 4.34 -20.02
CA GLU A 39 9.63 4.48 -20.45
C GLU A 39 8.68 4.81 -19.29
N HIS A 40 9.21 4.98 -18.07
CA HIS A 40 8.46 5.21 -16.83
C HIS A 40 7.32 4.19 -16.62
N ILE A 41 7.68 2.90 -16.73
CA ILE A 41 6.75 1.79 -16.53
C ILE A 41 6.81 1.34 -15.07
N TYR A 42 5.65 1.30 -14.43
CA TYR A 42 5.49 0.91 -13.04
C TYR A 42 4.56 -0.31 -12.91
N ILE A 43 4.89 -1.18 -11.95
CA ILE A 43 4.04 -2.31 -11.53
C ILE A 43 3.60 -2.11 -10.08
N MET A 44 2.48 -2.74 -9.73
CA MET A 44 2.00 -2.82 -8.35
C MET A 44 2.33 -4.20 -7.80
N VAL A 45 3.02 -4.25 -6.67
CA VAL A 45 3.38 -5.51 -6.00
C VAL A 45 2.88 -5.50 -4.56
N PRO A 46 2.47 -6.65 -4.00
CA PRO A 46 2.18 -6.74 -2.58
C PRO A 46 3.42 -6.38 -1.76
N ILE A 47 3.22 -5.53 -0.75
CA ILE A 47 4.30 -5.15 0.17
C ILE A 47 4.81 -6.39 0.92
N LEU A 48 6.11 -6.42 1.21
CA LEU A 48 6.80 -7.55 1.87
C LEU A 48 6.65 -8.91 1.14
N GLY A 49 6.21 -8.92 -0.13
CA GLY A 49 5.94 -10.16 -0.86
C GLY A 49 4.73 -10.94 -0.31
N LEU A 50 3.84 -10.27 0.42
CA LEU A 50 2.70 -10.91 1.05
C LEU A 50 1.69 -11.39 0.01
N THR A 51 1.45 -12.69 -0.05
CA THR A 51 0.32 -13.27 -0.77
C THR A 51 -0.92 -13.30 0.12
N CYS A 52 -1.34 -12.14 0.65
CA CYS A 52 -2.63 -12.01 1.35
C CYS A 52 -3.78 -11.91 0.34
N ASN A 53 -3.87 -12.89 -0.54
CA ASN A 53 -4.94 -13.01 -1.52
C ASN A 53 -6.21 -13.53 -0.84
N ALA A 54 -6.96 -12.64 -0.17
CA ALA A 54 -8.39 -12.84 0.04
C ALA A 54 -9.19 -12.58 -1.27
N MET A 55 -8.58 -12.88 -2.42
CA MET A 55 -9.07 -12.59 -3.77
C MET A 55 -9.98 -13.70 -4.30
N LEU A 56 -10.54 -14.55 -3.43
CA LEU A 56 -11.35 -15.71 -3.83
C LEU A 56 -12.86 -15.49 -3.76
N ASN A 57 -13.35 -14.27 -3.56
CA ASN A 57 -14.75 -14.00 -3.87
C ASN A 57 -14.93 -12.60 -4.46
N SER A 58 -15.73 -12.56 -5.51
CA SER A 58 -16.04 -11.51 -6.47
C SER A 58 -16.70 -10.24 -5.91
N GLY A 59 -16.37 -9.84 -4.68
CA GLY A 59 -16.90 -8.63 -4.05
C GLY A 59 -15.78 -7.82 -3.45
N GLN A 60 -15.45 -6.70 -4.10
CA GLN A 60 -14.85 -5.46 -3.55
C GLN A 60 -14.17 -5.60 -2.17
N SER A 61 -13.22 -6.52 -2.03
CA SER A 61 -12.58 -6.78 -0.75
C SER A 61 -11.42 -5.82 -0.61
N ILE A 62 -11.45 -5.02 0.45
CA ILE A 62 -10.36 -4.10 0.77
C ILE A 62 -9.10 -4.95 0.99
N PRO A 63 -7.96 -4.58 0.37
CA PRO A 63 -6.70 -5.26 0.59
C PRO A 63 -6.33 -5.28 2.08
N LYS A 64 -6.44 -6.44 2.72
CA LYS A 64 -6.11 -6.64 4.14
C LYS A 64 -4.60 -6.59 4.41
N ALA A 65 -3.79 -6.57 3.35
CA ALA A 65 -2.34 -6.54 3.44
C ALA A 65 -1.83 -5.29 4.17
N GLY A 66 -2.43 -4.12 3.95
CA GLY A 66 -2.07 -2.88 4.65
C GLY A 66 -2.26 -3.01 6.17
N LEU A 67 -3.47 -3.43 6.59
CA LEU A 67 -3.78 -3.68 8.01
C LEU A 67 -2.84 -4.72 8.63
N LEU A 68 -2.57 -5.82 7.92
CA LEU A 68 -1.66 -6.85 8.41
C LEU A 68 -0.27 -6.29 8.68
N VAL A 69 0.27 -5.48 7.78
CA VAL A 69 1.58 -4.83 7.96
C VAL A 69 1.58 -3.90 9.17
N LEU A 70 0.51 -3.13 9.39
CA LEU A 70 0.37 -2.27 10.56
C LEU A 70 0.39 -3.08 11.86
N VAL A 71 -0.38 -4.17 11.93
CA VAL A 71 -0.42 -5.05 13.10
C VAL A 71 0.93 -5.72 13.34
N LEU A 72 1.59 -6.23 12.29
CA LEU A 72 2.93 -6.82 12.39
C LEU A 72 3.95 -5.80 12.90
N ASN A 73 3.90 -4.56 12.39
CA ASN A 73 4.77 -3.48 12.85
C ASN A 73 4.56 -3.20 14.35
N LEU A 74 3.31 -3.17 14.80
CA LEU A 74 2.97 -2.94 16.21
C LEU A 74 3.44 -4.09 17.12
N ILE A 75 3.33 -5.34 16.67
CA ILE A 75 3.84 -6.52 17.40
C ILE A 75 5.36 -6.44 17.51
N MET A 76 6.07 -6.17 16.41
CA MET A 76 7.53 -6.05 16.40
C MET A 76 8.01 -4.92 17.33
N ARG A 77 7.33 -3.76 17.33
CA ARG A 77 7.63 -2.65 18.26
C ARG A 77 7.47 -3.03 19.73
N ASN A 78 6.71 -4.08 20.05
CA ASN A 78 6.49 -4.55 21.40
C ASN A 78 7.41 -5.72 21.81
N GLY A 79 8.43 -6.06 21.02
CA GLY A 79 9.33 -7.17 21.32
C GLY A 79 8.74 -8.52 20.95
N ASP A 80 8.21 -8.62 19.73
CA ASP A 80 7.65 -9.83 19.10
C ASP A 80 6.40 -10.42 19.75
N ARG A 81 5.85 -9.75 20.77
CA ARG A 81 4.58 -10.06 21.43
C ARG A 81 3.85 -8.79 21.81
N ALA A 82 2.55 -8.72 21.51
CA ALA A 82 1.70 -7.62 21.94
C ALA A 82 0.41 -8.18 22.55
N PRO A 83 -0.04 -7.67 23.71
CA PRO A 83 -1.36 -7.99 24.23
C PRO A 83 -2.42 -7.43 23.28
N GLU A 84 -3.52 -8.16 23.13
CA GLU A 84 -4.60 -7.84 22.20
C GLU A 84 -5.16 -6.42 22.44
N GLU A 85 -5.29 -6.03 23.71
CA GLU A 85 -5.78 -4.72 24.12
C GLU A 85 -4.89 -3.58 23.62
N LYS A 86 -3.58 -3.80 23.53
CA LYS A 86 -2.62 -2.84 23.00
C LYS A 86 -2.66 -2.78 21.47
N VAL A 87 -3.01 -3.89 20.82
CA VAL A 87 -3.21 -3.91 19.37
C VAL A 87 -4.49 -3.16 19.00
N TRP A 88 -5.62 -3.47 19.65
CA TRP A 88 -6.88 -2.77 19.42
C TRP A 88 -6.83 -1.30 19.82
N GLY A 89 -6.10 -0.94 20.88
CA GLY A 89 -5.97 0.47 21.30
C GLY A 89 -5.18 1.35 20.33
N ALA A 90 -4.45 0.76 19.39
CA ALA A 90 -3.63 1.48 18.41
C ALA A 90 -4.21 1.46 16.99
N LEU A 91 -5.28 0.69 16.76
CA LEU A 91 -6.04 0.60 15.51
C LEU A 91 -7.30 1.48 15.59
#